data_AF-A0A1H6D7J7-F1
#
_entry.id   AF-A0A1H6D7J7-F1
#
_cell.length_a   1.000
_cell.length_b   1.000
_cell.length_c   1.000
_cell.angle_alpha   90.00
_cell.angle_beta   90.00
_cell.angle_gamma   90.00
#
_symmetry.space_group_name_H-M   'P 1'
#
loop_
_entity.id
_entity.type
_entity.pdbx_description
1 polymer ?
#
loop_
_entity_poly.entity_id
_entity_poly.type
_entity_poly.pdbx_seq_one_letter_code
_entity_poly.pdbx_strand_id
1 'polypeptide(L)'
;MSELSPDPFESLREPARPVDPDPIFAARLRERLRRALLEPAGGAMTIGTTIDRFAGPEVAEARFHTLNAYLCVDDGRRALEWYAQALGARPLGTPTIMEDGRVGHAELALGDSVLMLADEWPELGLVGPRARGGVSMSLYLRVPDADATVARAVELGARLDRPVSDTAYGRSGVIHDPFGHRWMVVTAQAEPARAPRLRQGDIGYASVWAPDVARAAAFYQTVLGWELRPGSTEQGREVGGLSQPIGLWGGQEHRTLFVCFAVTDVHAAVRRVRDAGGRAEEPHAEEYGVVAMCADDQGLEFALYEPSRSTPAPTESPRHGEISYLTFEVPDSARFRAFFASVLGWEFVRGRVEDGWEARIDGEPVRYMVGMQGGHPLPTVVPMYAVDDIDVAVGNVRAAGGTATEPERMPYGMSSYCSDDQDVRFYLGQH
;
A
#
# COMPACT_ATOMS: atom_id res chain seq x y z
N MET A 1 39.44 -62.14 20.33
CA MET A 1 38.04 -62.56 20.60
C MET A 1 37.25 -61.30 20.87
N SER A 2 36.33 -60.95 19.97
CA SER A 2 35.58 -59.69 19.96
C SER A 2 34.63 -59.58 21.15
N GLU A 3 34.64 -58.43 21.81
CA GLU A 3 33.64 -57.96 22.75
C GLU A 3 32.31 -57.69 22.01
N LEU A 4 31.19 -58.06 22.63
CA LEU A 4 29.83 -57.76 22.19
C LEU A 4 29.37 -56.46 22.86
N SER A 5 28.98 -55.47 22.05
CA SER A 5 28.39 -54.19 22.47
C SER A 5 26.97 -54.38 23.02
N PRO A 6 26.54 -53.69 24.09
CA PRO A 6 25.17 -53.75 24.61
C PRO A 6 24.16 -53.09 23.66
N ASP A 7 22.94 -53.65 23.60
CA ASP A 7 21.82 -53.24 22.76
C ASP A 7 21.26 -51.87 23.22
N PRO A 8 21.28 -50.82 22.38
CA PRO A 8 20.87 -49.46 22.75
C PRO A 8 19.37 -49.29 23.02
N PHE A 9 18.55 -50.32 22.83
CA PHE A 9 17.09 -50.26 23.01
C PHE A 9 16.60 -50.86 24.34
N GLU A 10 17.50 -51.21 25.26
CA GLU A 10 17.12 -51.81 26.54
C GLU A 10 16.31 -50.85 27.44
N SER A 11 16.55 -49.54 27.34
CA SER A 11 15.86 -48.49 28.11
C SER A 11 14.37 -48.32 27.76
N LEU A 12 13.92 -48.80 26.60
CA LEU A 12 12.52 -48.72 26.16
C LEU A 12 11.64 -49.83 26.74
N ARG A 13 12.25 -50.82 27.43
CA ARG A 13 11.50 -51.97 28.00
C ARG A 13 11.03 -51.71 29.43
N GLU A 14 11.42 -50.61 30.06
CA GLU A 14 10.94 -50.24 31.40
C GLU A 14 9.59 -49.47 31.31
N PRO A 15 8.58 -49.85 32.11
CA PRO A 15 7.29 -49.17 32.09
C PRO A 15 7.42 -47.74 32.63
N ALA A 16 7.13 -46.75 31.77
CA ALA A 16 7.17 -45.33 32.12
C ALA A 16 6.16 -45.02 33.25
N ARG A 17 6.65 -44.60 34.41
CA ARG A 17 5.80 -44.09 35.50
C ARG A 17 5.42 -42.64 35.20
N PRO A 18 4.12 -42.29 35.13
CA PRO A 18 3.70 -40.90 34.93
C PRO A 18 4.20 -40.05 36.10
N VAL A 19 4.95 -38.99 35.76
CA VAL A 19 5.34 -37.96 36.72
C VAL A 19 4.37 -36.81 36.56
N ASP A 20 3.70 -36.43 37.64
CA ASP A 20 2.83 -35.26 37.60
C ASP A 20 3.66 -34.01 37.27
N PRO A 21 3.16 -33.13 36.38
CA PRO A 21 3.90 -31.96 35.96
C PRO A 21 4.14 -31.04 37.16
N ASP A 22 5.30 -30.36 37.13
CA ASP A 22 5.66 -29.33 38.10
C ASP A 22 4.47 -28.38 38.33
N PRO A 23 4.02 -28.17 39.59
CA PRO A 23 2.86 -27.33 39.89
C PRO A 23 2.99 -25.89 39.37
N ILE A 24 4.20 -25.34 39.34
CA ILE A 24 4.50 -24.00 38.83
C ILE A 24 4.38 -23.98 37.30
N PHE A 25 4.86 -25.02 36.62
CA PHE A 25 4.69 -25.18 35.18
C PHE A 25 3.20 -25.30 34.81
N ALA A 26 2.46 -26.15 35.54
CA ALA A 26 1.03 -26.34 35.33
C ALA A 26 0.25 -25.03 35.54
N ALA A 27 0.57 -24.25 36.57
CA ALA A 27 -0.04 -22.95 36.82
C ALA A 27 0.26 -21.94 35.72
N ARG A 28 1.51 -21.86 35.24
CA ARG A 28 1.91 -20.98 34.13
C ARG A 28 1.26 -21.37 32.80
N LEU A 29 1.15 -22.66 32.51
CA LEU A 29 0.49 -23.15 31.31
C LEU A 29 -1.01 -22.83 31.35
N ARG A 30 -1.66 -23.00 32.50
CA ARG A 30 -3.09 -22.72 32.67
C ARG A 30 -3.41 -21.23 32.50
N GLU A 31 -2.55 -20.35 33.01
CA GLU A 31 -2.68 -18.90 32.80
C GLU A 31 -2.42 -18.49 31.33
N ARG A 32 -1.43 -19.11 30.66
CA ARG A 32 -1.19 -18.90 29.21
C ARG A 32 -2.39 -19.32 28.35
N LEU A 33 -2.98 -20.48 28.64
CA LEU A 33 -4.17 -20.96 27.93
C LEU A 33 -5.39 -20.08 28.20
N ARG A 34 -5.55 -19.61 29.44
CA ARG A 34 -6.64 -18.69 29.81
C ARG A 34 -6.54 -17.37 29.04
N ARG A 35 -5.33 -16.82 28.85
CA ARG A 35 -5.11 -15.63 28.02
C ARG A 35 -5.36 -15.90 26.54
N ALA A 36 -4.84 -17.02 26.01
CA ALA A 36 -5.02 -17.40 24.61
C ALA A 36 -6.48 -17.68 24.21
N LEU A 37 -7.32 -18.09 25.16
CA LEU A 37 -8.74 -18.39 24.93
C LEU A 37 -9.68 -17.19 25.16
N LEU A 38 -9.23 -16.13 25.83
CA LEU A 38 -10.05 -14.97 26.21
C LEU A 38 -9.66 -13.65 25.52
N GLU A 39 -8.55 -13.60 24.80
CA GLU A 39 -8.18 -12.46 23.95
C GLU A 39 -8.56 -12.73 22.47
N PRO A 40 -9.07 -11.73 21.71
CA PRO A 40 -9.37 -11.91 20.29
C PRO A 40 -8.06 -12.14 19.53
N ALA A 41 -7.99 -13.27 18.81
CA ALA A 41 -6.78 -13.72 18.13
C ALA A 41 -6.28 -12.69 17.09
N GLY A 42 -5.14 -12.08 17.38
CA GLY A 42 -4.33 -11.31 16.45
C GLY A 42 -2.87 -11.43 16.83
N GLY A 43 -2.13 -12.32 16.17
CA GLY A 43 -0.67 -12.21 16.04
C GLY A 43 0.22 -13.07 16.96
N ALA A 44 0.86 -14.06 16.32
CA ALA A 44 2.23 -14.53 16.51
C ALA A 44 2.59 -15.49 17.68
N MET A 45 2.69 -16.78 17.33
CA MET A 45 3.66 -17.72 17.92
C MET A 45 4.87 -17.82 16.99
N THR A 46 6.05 -17.48 17.49
CA THR A 46 7.33 -17.65 16.80
C THR A 46 7.93 -19.02 17.11
N ILE A 47 8.14 -19.87 16.10
CA ILE A 47 9.19 -20.90 16.12
C ILE A 47 9.75 -21.07 14.70
N GLY A 48 11.08 -21.02 14.57
CA GLY A 48 11.80 -21.93 13.69
C GLY A 48 12.27 -21.39 12.34
N THR A 49 13.54 -21.00 12.32
CA THR A 49 14.38 -20.75 11.14
C THR A 49 14.25 -21.85 10.08
N THR A 50 13.69 -21.54 8.92
CA THR A 50 14.12 -22.09 7.62
C THR A 50 13.91 -21.00 6.57
N ILE A 51 14.95 -20.75 5.78
CA ILE A 51 14.95 -19.84 4.65
C ILE A 51 14.00 -20.43 3.60
N ASP A 52 12.79 -19.87 3.50
CA ASP A 52 11.92 -20.13 2.35
C ASP A 52 12.15 -19.01 1.33
N ARG A 53 13.21 -19.19 0.54
CA ARG A 53 13.54 -18.32 -0.60
C ARG A 53 12.79 -18.76 -1.85
N PHE A 54 11.53 -19.18 -1.74
CA PHE A 54 10.62 -19.43 -2.87
C PHE A 54 9.15 -19.23 -2.47
N ALA A 55 8.81 -18.13 -1.82
CA ALA A 55 7.43 -17.65 -1.88
C ALA A 55 7.23 -17.05 -3.28
N GLY A 56 6.66 -17.85 -4.19
CA GLY A 56 6.03 -17.32 -5.40
C GLY A 56 4.97 -16.28 -5.04
N PRO A 57 4.47 -15.50 -6.01
CA PRO A 57 3.46 -14.48 -5.73
C PRO A 57 2.29 -15.11 -4.96
N GLU A 58 1.94 -14.49 -3.85
CA GLU A 58 0.80 -14.84 -3.01
C GLU A 58 -0.42 -14.95 -3.93
N VAL A 59 -0.92 -16.18 -4.14
CA VAL A 59 -2.08 -16.39 -5.01
C VAL A 59 -3.27 -15.81 -4.25
N ALA A 60 -3.74 -14.64 -4.70
CA ALA A 60 -4.89 -13.97 -4.12
C ALA A 60 -6.06 -14.96 -3.94
N GLU A 61 -6.66 -14.97 -2.76
CA GLU A 61 -7.76 -15.87 -2.45
C GLU A 61 -8.96 -15.58 -3.36
N ALA A 62 -9.52 -16.64 -3.97
CA ALA A 62 -10.63 -16.52 -4.89
C ALA A 62 -11.89 -16.03 -4.18
N ARG A 63 -12.58 -15.05 -4.77
CA ARG A 63 -13.82 -14.48 -4.24
C ARG A 63 -14.84 -14.26 -5.35
N PHE A 64 -16.11 -14.17 -4.96
CA PHE A 64 -17.14 -13.67 -5.85
C PHE A 64 -16.90 -12.18 -6.15
N HIS A 65 -16.96 -11.83 -7.42
CA HIS A 65 -17.02 -10.44 -7.86
C HIS A 65 -18.48 -10.00 -8.06
N THR A 66 -18.71 -8.71 -8.33
CA THR A 66 -20.06 -8.20 -8.66
C THR A 66 -20.67 -8.92 -9.88
N LEU A 67 -19.84 -9.40 -10.79
CA LEU A 67 -20.22 -10.22 -11.94
C LEU A 67 -19.32 -11.45 -12.01
N ASN A 68 -19.90 -12.64 -12.15
CA ASN A 68 -19.18 -13.90 -12.29
C ASN A 68 -19.74 -14.69 -13.47
N ALA A 69 -18.90 -15.50 -14.10
CA ALA A 69 -19.33 -16.39 -15.16
C ALA A 69 -20.00 -17.65 -14.59
N TYR A 70 -21.10 -18.06 -15.21
CA TYR A 70 -21.79 -19.31 -14.93
C TYR A 70 -21.90 -20.12 -16.23
N LEU A 71 -21.19 -21.24 -16.31
CA LEU A 71 -21.11 -22.07 -17.50
C LEU A 71 -22.15 -23.18 -17.47
N CYS A 72 -22.77 -23.43 -18.61
CA CYS A 72 -23.58 -24.62 -18.85
C CYS A 72 -22.79 -25.58 -19.73
N VAL A 73 -22.61 -26.82 -19.28
CA VAL A 73 -21.78 -27.83 -19.95
C VAL A 73 -22.54 -29.14 -20.13
N ASP A 74 -22.19 -29.92 -21.15
CA ASP A 74 -22.82 -31.23 -21.42
C ASP A 74 -22.37 -32.34 -20.46
N ASP A 75 -21.23 -32.15 -19.78
CA ASP A 75 -20.66 -33.07 -18.78
C ASP A 75 -19.83 -32.29 -17.74
N GLY A 76 -20.46 -32.01 -16.59
CA GLY A 76 -19.94 -31.18 -15.51
C GLY A 76 -18.78 -31.82 -14.76
N ARG A 77 -18.78 -33.16 -14.62
CA ARG A 77 -17.67 -33.87 -13.97
C ARG A 77 -16.42 -33.77 -14.84
N ARG A 78 -16.56 -34.04 -16.14
CA ARG A 78 -15.47 -33.87 -17.09
C ARG A 78 -15.01 -32.41 -17.18
N ALA A 79 -15.94 -31.45 -17.06
CA ALA A 79 -15.61 -30.02 -17.07
C ALA A 79 -14.77 -29.60 -15.86
N LEU A 80 -15.12 -30.05 -14.66
CA LEU A 80 -14.34 -29.78 -13.45
C LEU A 80 -12.89 -30.27 -13.58
N GLU A 81 -12.70 -31.49 -14.07
CA GLU A 81 -11.37 -32.06 -14.30
C GLU A 81 -10.61 -31.28 -15.38
N TRP A 82 -11.27 -30.97 -16.49
CA TRP A 82 -10.65 -30.27 -17.61
C TRP A 82 -10.21 -28.86 -17.22
N TYR A 83 -11.07 -28.07 -16.55
CA TYR A 83 -10.70 -26.72 -16.11
C TYR A 83 -9.55 -26.73 -15.11
N ALA A 84 -9.49 -27.74 -14.24
CA ALA A 84 -8.36 -27.90 -13.32
C ALA A 84 -7.04 -28.17 -14.06
N GLN A 85 -7.05 -29.08 -15.04
CA GLN A 85 -5.83 -29.47 -15.76
C GLN A 85 -5.39 -28.44 -16.81
N ALA A 86 -6.33 -27.89 -17.57
CA ALA A 86 -6.04 -26.99 -18.69
C ALA A 86 -5.78 -25.57 -18.22
N LEU A 87 -6.58 -25.06 -17.28
CA LEU A 87 -6.58 -23.65 -16.87
C LEU A 87 -6.05 -23.44 -15.45
N GLY A 88 -5.72 -24.50 -14.72
CA GLY A 88 -5.24 -24.40 -13.32
C GLY A 88 -6.35 -24.07 -12.33
N ALA A 89 -7.62 -24.36 -12.67
CA ALA A 89 -8.74 -24.11 -11.78
C ALA A 89 -8.70 -25.03 -10.54
N ARG A 90 -9.17 -24.54 -9.39
CA ARG A 90 -9.24 -25.34 -8.16
C ARG A 90 -10.67 -25.43 -7.64
N PRO A 91 -11.22 -26.62 -7.35
CA PRO A 91 -12.54 -26.75 -6.75
C PRO A 91 -12.70 -25.96 -5.46
N LEU A 92 -13.81 -25.25 -5.35
CA LEU A 92 -14.28 -24.59 -4.15
C LEU A 92 -15.45 -25.40 -3.59
N GLY A 93 -15.23 -26.01 -2.43
CA GLY A 93 -16.24 -26.87 -1.81
C GLY A 93 -16.53 -28.15 -2.60
N THR A 94 -17.66 -28.78 -2.26
CA THR A 94 -18.14 -30.01 -2.91
C THR A 94 -19.24 -29.65 -3.92
N PRO A 95 -19.16 -30.14 -5.18
CA PRO A 95 -20.23 -29.94 -6.15
C PRO A 95 -21.58 -30.44 -5.64
N THR A 96 -22.65 -29.70 -5.96
CA THR A 96 -24.02 -30.15 -5.74
C THR A 96 -24.39 -31.15 -6.83
N ILE A 97 -24.67 -32.40 -6.43
CA ILE A 97 -25.07 -33.47 -7.33
C ILE A 97 -26.57 -33.72 -7.17
N MET A 98 -27.28 -33.73 -8.29
CA MET A 98 -28.71 -33.99 -8.39
C MET A 98 -29.00 -35.49 -8.23
N GLU A 99 -30.26 -35.86 -7.99
CA GLU A 99 -30.68 -37.26 -7.82
C GLU A 99 -30.37 -38.14 -9.06
N ASP A 100 -30.40 -37.54 -10.25
CA ASP A 100 -30.07 -38.19 -11.52
C ASP A 100 -28.57 -38.24 -11.83
N GLY A 101 -27.72 -37.75 -10.91
CA GLY A 101 -26.27 -37.76 -11.02
C GLY A 101 -25.64 -36.55 -11.72
N ARG A 102 -26.45 -35.64 -12.27
CA ARG A 102 -25.98 -34.38 -12.88
C ARG A 102 -25.38 -33.43 -11.84
N VAL A 103 -24.41 -32.63 -12.25
CA VAL A 103 -23.89 -31.50 -11.48
C VAL A 103 -24.89 -30.35 -11.56
N GLY A 104 -25.63 -30.13 -10.47
CA GLY A 104 -26.56 -28.99 -10.36
C GLY A 104 -25.84 -27.65 -10.15
N HIS A 105 -24.70 -27.68 -9.45
CA HIS A 105 -23.86 -26.50 -9.22
C HIS A 105 -22.45 -26.91 -8.80
N ALA A 106 -21.44 -26.23 -9.31
CA ALA A 106 -20.07 -26.33 -8.83
C ALA A 106 -19.34 -25.00 -8.96
N GLU A 107 -18.37 -24.79 -8.08
CA GLU A 107 -17.54 -23.59 -8.02
C GLU A 107 -16.06 -23.96 -8.20
N LEU A 108 -15.36 -23.16 -9.00
CA LEU A 108 -13.94 -23.30 -9.28
C LEU A 108 -13.26 -21.94 -9.04
N ALA A 109 -12.21 -21.93 -8.23
CA ALA A 109 -11.27 -20.82 -8.17
C ALA A 109 -10.44 -20.80 -9.45
N LEU A 110 -10.39 -19.65 -10.12
CA LEU A 110 -9.52 -19.42 -11.26
C LEU A 110 -8.87 -18.04 -11.09
N GLY A 111 -7.64 -18.02 -10.58
CA GLY A 111 -7.03 -16.80 -10.04
C GLY A 111 -7.79 -16.32 -8.81
N ASP A 112 -8.12 -15.02 -8.77
CA ASP A 112 -8.89 -14.39 -7.69
C ASP A 112 -10.41 -14.44 -7.91
N SER A 113 -10.86 -15.02 -9.03
CA SER A 113 -12.27 -15.10 -9.43
C SER A 113 -12.89 -16.48 -9.18
N VAL A 114 -14.19 -16.51 -8.93
CA VAL A 114 -15.00 -17.74 -8.89
C VAL A 114 -15.70 -17.97 -10.23
N LEU A 115 -15.40 -19.10 -10.86
CA LEU A 115 -16.11 -19.64 -12.02
C LEU A 115 -17.16 -20.64 -11.53
N MET A 116 -18.41 -20.46 -11.93
CA MET A 116 -19.49 -21.40 -11.62
C MET A 116 -19.84 -22.26 -12.83
N LEU A 117 -20.31 -23.49 -12.61
CA LEU A 117 -20.85 -24.33 -13.68
C LEU A 117 -21.98 -25.27 -13.22
N ALA A 118 -22.77 -25.71 -14.18
CA ALA A 118 -23.75 -26.78 -14.04
C ALA A 118 -23.90 -27.58 -15.34
N ASP A 119 -24.43 -28.79 -15.24
CA ASP A 119 -24.87 -29.59 -16.38
C ASP A 119 -26.06 -28.94 -17.11
N GLU A 120 -26.24 -29.33 -18.38
CA GLU A 120 -27.42 -28.97 -19.15
C GLU A 120 -28.72 -29.43 -18.45
N TRP A 121 -29.72 -28.55 -18.50
CA TRP A 121 -31.09 -28.80 -18.09
C TRP A 121 -32.07 -28.30 -19.16
N PRO A 122 -32.23 -29.06 -20.27
CA PRO A 122 -33.02 -28.65 -21.42
C PRO A 122 -34.49 -28.30 -21.08
N GLU A 123 -35.06 -28.96 -20.07
CA GLU A 123 -36.44 -28.74 -19.62
C GLU A 123 -36.66 -27.33 -19.05
N LEU A 124 -35.58 -26.67 -18.61
CA LEU A 124 -35.57 -25.29 -18.10
C LEU A 124 -34.93 -24.32 -19.11
N GLY A 125 -34.60 -24.79 -20.32
CA GLY A 125 -33.92 -23.99 -21.34
C GLY A 125 -32.44 -23.71 -21.04
N LEU A 126 -31.85 -24.39 -20.05
CA LEU A 126 -30.43 -24.27 -19.71
C LEU A 126 -29.64 -25.24 -20.59
N VAL A 127 -29.10 -24.72 -21.69
CA VAL A 127 -28.32 -25.51 -22.67
C VAL A 127 -26.95 -24.88 -22.91
N GLY A 128 -25.96 -25.73 -23.12
CA GLY A 128 -24.60 -25.34 -23.42
C GLY A 128 -24.44 -24.85 -24.86
N PRO A 129 -23.26 -24.30 -25.22
CA PRO A 129 -23.03 -23.72 -26.54
C PRO A 129 -23.27 -24.68 -27.70
N ARG A 130 -22.97 -25.97 -27.53
CA ARG A 130 -23.18 -26.98 -28.57
C ARG A 130 -24.66 -27.20 -28.87
N ALA A 131 -25.46 -27.50 -27.85
CA ALA A 131 -26.89 -27.70 -27.99
C ALA A 131 -27.61 -26.44 -28.48
N ARG A 132 -27.10 -25.25 -28.13
CA ARG A 132 -27.61 -23.96 -28.62
C ARG A 132 -27.24 -23.63 -30.07
N GLY A 133 -26.26 -24.34 -30.67
CA GLY A 133 -25.80 -24.09 -32.05
C GLY A 133 -24.70 -23.03 -32.18
N GLY A 134 -24.03 -22.66 -31.09
CA GLY A 134 -22.93 -21.72 -31.08
C GLY A 134 -22.73 -21.01 -29.73
N VAL A 135 -21.62 -20.28 -29.64
CA VAL A 135 -21.32 -19.45 -28.47
C VAL A 135 -22.11 -18.14 -28.52
N SER A 136 -22.63 -17.70 -27.37
CA SER A 136 -23.25 -16.37 -27.22
C SER A 136 -22.31 -15.33 -26.61
N MET A 137 -21.22 -15.77 -25.98
CA MET A 137 -20.25 -14.92 -25.30
C MET A 137 -18.84 -15.51 -25.40
N SER A 138 -17.83 -14.69 -25.09
CA SER A 138 -16.45 -15.13 -24.91
C SER A 138 -16.00 -14.82 -23.50
N LEU A 139 -15.28 -15.75 -22.89
CA LEU A 139 -14.66 -15.59 -21.58
C LEU A 139 -13.26 -15.03 -21.78
N TYR A 140 -12.94 -13.94 -21.10
CA TYR A 140 -11.63 -13.32 -21.16
C TYR A 140 -10.81 -13.78 -19.96
N LEU A 141 -9.76 -14.56 -20.22
CA LEU A 141 -8.91 -15.16 -19.20
C LEU A 141 -7.50 -14.60 -19.27
N ARG A 142 -7.04 -14.01 -18.17
CA ARG A 142 -5.65 -13.60 -17.99
C ARG A 142 -4.86 -14.72 -17.34
N VAL A 143 -3.71 -15.05 -17.91
CA VAL A 143 -2.81 -16.10 -17.40
C VAL A 143 -1.36 -15.62 -17.42
N PRO A 144 -0.45 -16.17 -16.61
CA PRO A 144 0.96 -15.81 -16.65
C PRO A 144 1.63 -16.08 -18.01
N ASP A 145 1.14 -17.08 -18.75
CA ASP A 145 1.69 -17.49 -20.05
C ASP A 145 0.57 -18.04 -20.96
N ALA A 146 0.16 -17.26 -21.96
CA ALA A 146 -0.87 -17.66 -22.92
C ALA A 146 -0.43 -18.80 -23.84
N ASP A 147 0.83 -18.87 -24.25
CA ASP A 147 1.34 -19.94 -25.10
C ASP A 147 1.26 -21.27 -24.39
N ALA A 148 1.78 -21.34 -23.16
CA ALA A 148 1.76 -22.56 -22.36
C ALA A 148 0.32 -23.00 -22.02
N THR A 149 -0.56 -22.05 -21.70
CA THR A 149 -1.96 -22.33 -21.38
C THR A 149 -2.71 -22.83 -22.61
N VAL A 150 -2.58 -22.15 -23.75
CA VAL A 150 -3.27 -22.53 -24.99
C VAL A 150 -2.76 -23.87 -25.51
N ALA A 151 -1.45 -24.11 -25.48
CA ALA A 151 -0.87 -25.40 -25.89
C ALA A 151 -1.46 -26.55 -25.04
N ARG A 152 -1.46 -26.39 -23.71
CA ARG A 152 -2.02 -27.39 -22.80
C ARG A 152 -3.51 -27.62 -23.00
N ALA A 153 -4.28 -26.55 -23.19
CA ALA A 153 -5.70 -26.67 -23.44
C ALA A 153 -5.99 -27.45 -24.73
N VAL A 154 -5.20 -27.21 -25.80
CA VAL A 154 -5.31 -27.93 -27.07
C VAL A 154 -4.92 -29.41 -26.92
N GLU A 155 -3.85 -29.72 -26.18
CA GLU A 155 -3.47 -31.10 -25.85
C GLU A 155 -4.59 -31.84 -25.10
N LEU A 156 -5.34 -31.13 -24.27
CA LEU A 156 -6.49 -31.66 -23.51
C LEU A 156 -7.81 -31.56 -24.28
N GLY A 157 -7.79 -31.34 -25.59
CA GLY A 157 -8.97 -31.45 -26.46
C GLY A 157 -9.73 -30.14 -26.73
N ALA A 158 -9.18 -28.98 -26.36
CA ALA A 158 -9.70 -27.72 -26.87
C ALA A 158 -9.41 -27.55 -28.36
N ARG A 159 -10.33 -26.93 -29.09
CA ARG A 159 -10.11 -26.52 -30.48
C ARG A 159 -9.43 -25.15 -30.50
N LEU A 160 -8.29 -25.04 -31.18
CA LEU A 160 -7.67 -23.75 -31.46
C LEU A 160 -8.51 -22.97 -32.50
N ASP A 161 -8.97 -21.78 -32.13
CA ASP A 161 -9.67 -20.84 -33.04
C ASP A 161 -8.68 -19.82 -33.61
N ARG A 162 -7.86 -19.23 -32.73
CA ARG A 162 -6.81 -18.29 -33.12
C ARG A 162 -5.50 -18.63 -32.41
N PRO A 163 -4.39 -18.86 -33.16
CA PRO A 163 -3.07 -19.06 -32.57
C PRO A 163 -2.67 -17.91 -31.65
N VAL A 164 -1.81 -18.20 -30.67
CA VAL A 164 -1.23 -17.15 -29.82
C VAL A 164 -0.31 -16.28 -30.66
N SER A 165 -0.56 -14.97 -30.65
CA SER A 165 0.26 -13.97 -31.32
C SER A 165 0.31 -12.68 -30.51
N ASP A 166 1.25 -11.81 -30.84
CA ASP A 166 1.29 -10.47 -30.25
C ASP A 166 0.17 -9.61 -30.85
N THR A 167 -0.61 -8.97 -30.00
CA THR A 167 -1.72 -8.10 -30.38
C THR A 167 -1.64 -6.77 -29.62
N ALA A 168 -2.47 -5.79 -30.01
CA ALA A 168 -2.58 -4.51 -29.30
C ALA A 168 -3.00 -4.65 -27.81
N TYR A 169 -3.54 -5.81 -27.42
CA TYR A 169 -3.99 -6.11 -26.05
C TYR A 169 -3.05 -7.08 -25.32
N GLY A 170 -1.82 -7.24 -25.82
CA GLY A 170 -0.84 -8.20 -25.33
C GLY A 170 -0.79 -9.49 -26.15
N ARG A 171 0.02 -10.44 -25.67
CA ARG A 171 0.17 -11.75 -26.29
C ARG A 171 -1.08 -12.59 -26.00
N SER A 172 -1.83 -12.98 -27.04
CA SER A 172 -3.13 -13.63 -26.85
C SER A 172 -3.49 -14.64 -27.93
N GLY A 173 -4.29 -15.64 -27.56
CA GLY A 173 -4.89 -16.64 -28.44
C GLY A 173 -6.38 -16.86 -28.13
N VAL A 174 -7.04 -17.66 -28.96
CA VAL A 174 -8.44 -18.02 -28.76
C VAL A 174 -8.62 -19.52 -28.92
N ILE A 175 -9.32 -20.13 -27.97
CA ILE A 175 -9.67 -21.55 -27.98
C ILE A 175 -11.18 -21.74 -27.75
N HIS A 176 -11.72 -22.87 -28.19
CA HIS A 176 -12.97 -23.40 -27.70
C HIS A 176 -12.68 -24.62 -26.83
N ASP A 177 -13.20 -24.62 -25.60
CA ASP A 177 -13.05 -25.78 -24.71
C ASP A 177 -13.85 -27.01 -25.20
N PRO A 178 -13.64 -28.19 -24.60
CA PRO A 178 -14.37 -29.40 -24.96
C PRO A 178 -15.87 -29.38 -24.67
N PHE A 179 -16.43 -28.28 -24.17
CA PHE A 179 -17.86 -28.09 -23.89
C PHE A 179 -18.48 -27.03 -24.82
N GLY A 180 -17.64 -26.39 -25.64
CA GLY A 180 -18.02 -25.45 -26.69
C GLY A 180 -17.85 -23.98 -26.31
N HIS A 181 -17.46 -23.64 -25.07
CA HIS A 181 -17.27 -22.25 -24.65
C HIS A 181 -16.03 -21.64 -25.29
N ARG A 182 -16.12 -20.36 -25.66
CA ARG A 182 -15.03 -19.63 -26.31
C ARG A 182 -14.23 -18.84 -25.27
N TRP A 183 -12.92 -19.06 -25.26
CA TRP A 183 -11.97 -18.43 -24.35
C TRP A 183 -10.99 -17.56 -25.12
N MET A 184 -10.86 -16.30 -24.71
CA MET A 184 -9.80 -15.39 -25.11
C MET A 184 -8.73 -15.45 -24.03
N VAL A 185 -7.62 -16.13 -24.30
CA VAL A 185 -6.53 -16.35 -23.35
C VAL A 185 -5.45 -15.32 -23.62
N VAL A 186 -5.11 -14.53 -22.61
CA VAL A 186 -4.17 -13.41 -22.73
C VAL A 186 -3.10 -13.52 -21.67
N THR A 187 -1.83 -13.38 -22.06
CA THR A 187 -0.72 -13.26 -21.12
C THR A 187 -0.96 -11.99 -20.33
N ALA A 188 -1.14 -12.11 -19.01
CA ALA A 188 -1.17 -11.01 -18.10
C ALA A 188 0.15 -10.27 -18.28
N GLN A 189 0.09 -9.07 -18.86
CA GLN A 189 1.21 -8.15 -18.70
C GLN A 189 1.31 -7.90 -17.21
N ALA A 190 2.53 -7.91 -16.66
CA ALA A 190 2.73 -7.31 -15.35
C ALA A 190 2.10 -5.92 -15.45
N GLU A 191 1.02 -5.67 -14.69
CA GLU A 191 0.63 -4.30 -14.53
C GLU A 191 1.90 -3.59 -14.06
N PRO A 192 2.32 -2.48 -14.71
CA PRO A 192 3.35 -1.67 -14.08
C PRO A 192 2.84 -1.46 -12.66
N ALA A 193 3.63 -1.88 -11.66
CA ALA A 193 3.22 -1.88 -10.27
C ALA A 193 2.46 -0.59 -10.05
N ARG A 194 1.14 -0.69 -9.81
CA ARG A 194 0.27 0.49 -9.79
C ARG A 194 0.97 1.50 -8.91
N ALA A 195 1.32 2.65 -9.48
CA ALA A 195 2.20 3.61 -8.79
C ALA A 195 1.74 3.72 -7.34
N PRO A 196 2.64 3.51 -6.36
CA PRO A 196 2.24 3.34 -4.96
C PRO A 196 1.28 4.46 -4.59
N ARG A 197 0.16 4.14 -3.95
CA ARG A 197 -0.80 5.17 -3.56
C ARG A 197 -0.37 5.76 -2.23
N LEU A 198 -0.77 7.01 -1.98
CA LEU A 198 -0.68 7.57 -0.64
C LEU A 198 -1.40 6.65 0.34
N ARG A 199 -0.70 6.23 1.41
CA ARG A 199 -1.28 5.48 2.52
C ARG A 199 -2.05 6.44 3.41
N GLN A 200 -2.94 5.90 4.24
CA GLN A 200 -3.53 6.67 5.32
C GLN A 200 -2.41 7.23 6.21
N GLY A 201 -2.42 8.54 6.43
CA GLY A 201 -1.41 9.26 7.20
C GLY A 201 -0.20 9.73 6.39
N ASP A 202 -0.07 9.40 5.10
CA ASP A 202 1.00 9.98 4.27
C ASP A 202 0.73 11.46 4.00
N ILE A 203 1.81 12.22 3.81
CA ILE A 203 1.72 13.63 3.39
C ILE A 203 1.53 13.67 1.88
N GLY A 204 0.41 14.24 1.47
CA GLY A 204 -0.02 14.24 0.09
C GLY A 204 0.03 15.60 -0.60
N TYR A 205 0.18 16.68 0.15
CA TYR A 205 0.49 18.04 -0.34
C TYR A 205 1.22 18.82 0.75
N ALA A 206 2.11 19.73 0.34
CA ALA A 206 2.78 20.66 1.24
C ALA A 206 2.75 22.08 0.66
N SER A 207 2.68 23.08 1.52
CA SER A 207 2.68 24.49 1.12
C SER A 207 3.56 25.34 2.02
N VAL A 208 4.44 26.13 1.41
CA VAL A 208 5.20 27.13 2.13
C VAL A 208 4.27 28.27 2.51
N TRP A 209 4.04 28.45 3.81
CA TRP A 209 3.24 29.55 4.34
C TRP A 209 4.14 30.72 4.70
N ALA A 210 3.91 31.86 4.03
CA ALA A 210 4.71 33.06 4.15
C ALA A 210 3.83 34.32 4.24
N PRO A 211 4.37 35.44 4.78
CA PRO A 211 3.65 36.72 4.79
C PRO A 211 3.30 37.24 3.39
N ASP A 212 4.25 37.20 2.45
CA ASP A 212 4.10 37.69 1.08
C ASP A 212 4.45 36.58 0.07
N VAL A 213 3.44 36.13 -0.69
CA VAL A 213 3.60 35.05 -1.67
C VAL A 213 4.45 35.46 -2.87
N ALA A 214 4.45 36.72 -3.28
CA ALA A 214 5.22 37.19 -4.43
C ALA A 214 6.71 37.24 -4.10
N ARG A 215 7.06 37.68 -2.89
CA ARG A 215 8.43 37.63 -2.38
C ARG A 215 8.91 36.20 -2.21
N ALA A 216 8.11 35.35 -1.56
CA ALA A 216 8.43 33.93 -1.43
C ALA A 216 8.64 33.28 -2.80
N ALA A 217 7.76 33.57 -3.77
CA ALA A 217 7.87 33.06 -5.13
C ALA A 217 9.21 33.43 -5.78
N ALA A 218 9.59 34.70 -5.73
CA ALA A 218 10.86 35.16 -6.28
C ALA A 218 12.07 34.51 -5.57
N PHE A 219 11.98 34.33 -4.26
CA PHE A 219 13.02 33.67 -3.46
C PHE A 219 13.20 32.22 -3.88
N TYR A 220 12.15 31.39 -3.85
CA TYR A 220 12.26 29.96 -4.16
C TYR A 220 12.50 29.67 -5.64
N GLN A 221 12.09 30.57 -6.55
CA GLN A 221 12.54 30.55 -7.96
C GLN A 221 14.07 30.68 -8.06
N THR A 222 14.66 31.59 -7.29
CA THR A 222 16.11 31.84 -7.29
C THR A 222 16.89 30.69 -6.66
N VAL A 223 16.39 30.17 -5.54
CA VAL A 223 17.11 29.18 -4.73
C VAL A 223 16.96 27.75 -5.25
N LEU A 224 15.73 27.35 -5.60
CA LEU A 224 15.37 25.96 -5.94
C LEU A 224 14.99 25.78 -7.41
N GLY A 225 14.98 26.86 -8.20
CA GLY A 225 14.57 26.80 -9.60
C GLY A 225 13.08 26.49 -9.81
N TRP A 226 12.24 26.70 -8.81
CA TRP A 226 10.81 26.33 -8.86
C TRP A 226 10.05 27.05 -9.98
N GLU A 227 9.36 26.28 -10.82
CA GLU A 227 8.48 26.82 -11.87
C GLU A 227 7.10 27.14 -11.29
N LEU A 228 6.91 28.37 -10.82
CA LEU A 228 5.67 28.78 -10.15
C LEU A 228 4.57 29.19 -11.12
N ARG A 229 3.36 28.68 -10.86
CA ARG A 229 2.12 29.04 -11.57
C ARG A 229 1.13 29.67 -10.60
N PRO A 230 0.22 30.55 -11.05
CA PRO A 230 -0.89 31.02 -10.22
C PRO A 230 -1.72 29.85 -9.72
N GLY A 231 -2.04 29.85 -8.42
CA GLY A 231 -3.00 28.90 -7.84
C GLY A 231 -4.44 29.35 -8.00
N SER A 232 -5.36 28.69 -7.29
CA SER A 232 -6.79 29.01 -7.28
C SER A 232 -7.14 30.39 -6.71
N THR A 233 -6.23 31.00 -5.95
CA THR A 233 -6.40 32.34 -5.35
C THR A 233 -5.19 33.22 -5.64
N GLU A 234 -5.33 34.54 -5.49
CA GLU A 234 -4.22 35.49 -5.63
C GLU A 234 -3.06 35.22 -4.65
N GLN A 235 -3.39 34.61 -3.50
CA GLN A 235 -2.44 34.26 -2.44
C GLN A 235 -1.75 32.90 -2.68
N GLY A 236 -2.23 32.10 -3.63
CA GLY A 236 -1.71 30.76 -3.90
C GLY A 236 -0.73 30.74 -5.08
N ARG A 237 0.33 29.94 -4.96
CA ARG A 237 1.16 29.52 -6.09
C ARG A 237 1.33 28.01 -6.07
N GLU A 238 1.37 27.41 -7.25
CA GLU A 238 1.65 25.99 -7.44
C GLU A 238 3.06 25.82 -8.03
N VAL A 239 3.79 24.82 -7.55
CA VAL A 239 5.11 24.48 -8.11
C VAL A 239 4.93 23.42 -9.20
N GLY A 240 5.30 23.76 -10.44
CA GLY A 240 5.32 22.85 -11.57
C GLY A 240 6.64 22.07 -11.68
N GLY A 241 6.62 20.97 -12.44
CA GLY A 241 7.84 20.22 -12.80
C GLY A 241 8.36 19.26 -11.71
N LEU A 242 7.81 19.31 -10.50
CA LEU A 242 8.13 18.38 -9.43
C LEU A 242 7.21 17.15 -9.47
N SER A 243 7.71 16.04 -8.92
CA SER A 243 6.89 14.85 -8.65
C SER A 243 6.15 14.94 -7.31
N GLN A 244 6.57 15.88 -6.46
CA GLN A 244 5.93 16.19 -5.20
C GLN A 244 4.98 17.38 -5.38
N PRO A 245 3.72 17.28 -4.93
CA PRO A 245 2.77 18.38 -5.01
C PRO A 245 3.08 19.40 -3.90
N ILE A 246 3.75 20.49 -4.30
CA ILE A 246 4.20 21.57 -3.43
C ILE A 246 3.59 22.90 -3.93
N GLY A 247 3.23 23.79 -3.00
CA GLY A 247 2.82 25.14 -3.32
C GLY A 247 3.35 26.18 -2.34
N LEU A 248 2.91 27.42 -2.54
CA LEU A 248 3.13 28.54 -1.64
C LEU A 248 1.79 29.20 -1.34
N TRP A 249 1.66 29.72 -0.12
CA TRP A 249 0.48 30.44 0.32
C TRP A 249 0.85 31.70 1.13
N GLY A 250 0.31 32.84 0.70
CA GLY A 250 0.57 34.16 1.28
C GLY A 250 -0.37 34.55 2.42
N GLY A 251 -0.05 35.70 3.06
CA GLY A 251 -0.90 36.32 4.07
C GLY A 251 -0.89 35.63 5.44
N GLN A 252 0.08 34.75 5.69
CA GLN A 252 0.19 33.99 6.93
C GLN A 252 1.14 34.67 7.91
N GLU A 253 0.74 34.78 9.18
CA GLU A 253 1.64 35.21 10.25
C GLU A 253 2.58 34.08 10.67
N HIS A 254 2.09 32.84 10.65
CA HIS A 254 2.88 31.66 10.98
C HIS A 254 3.74 31.21 9.78
N ARG A 255 5.04 31.06 10.02
CA ARG A 255 6.08 30.81 9.01
C ARG A 255 6.51 29.36 9.08
N THR A 256 5.93 28.53 8.24
CA THR A 256 6.13 27.09 8.29
C THR A 256 5.87 26.43 6.94
N LEU A 257 6.14 25.13 6.84
CA LEU A 257 5.58 24.30 5.80
C LEU A 257 4.26 23.68 6.28
N PHE A 258 3.15 24.18 5.77
CA PHE A 258 1.85 23.56 5.98
C PHE A 258 1.77 22.21 5.25
N VAL A 259 1.18 21.20 5.88
CA VAL A 259 1.09 19.83 5.33
C VAL A 259 -0.35 19.32 5.31
N CYS A 260 -0.68 18.57 4.26
CA CYS A 260 -1.95 17.89 4.10
C CYS A 260 -1.77 16.38 4.19
N PHE A 261 -2.41 15.74 5.16
CA PHE A 261 -2.38 14.30 5.33
C PHE A 261 -3.51 13.62 4.55
N ALA A 262 -3.16 12.60 3.79
CA ALA A 262 -4.12 11.74 3.12
C ALA A 262 -4.81 10.83 4.14
N VAL A 263 -6.14 10.78 4.12
CA VAL A 263 -6.95 9.87 4.93
C VAL A 263 -7.99 9.17 4.08
N THR A 264 -8.45 7.99 4.51
CA THR A 264 -9.48 7.24 3.78
C THR A 264 -10.90 7.74 4.01
N ASP A 265 -11.11 8.48 5.10
CA ASP A 265 -12.39 9.07 5.51
C ASP A 265 -12.10 10.33 6.35
N VAL A 266 -12.29 11.52 5.75
CA VAL A 266 -12.06 12.82 6.38
C VAL A 266 -13.01 13.02 7.55
N HIS A 267 -14.27 12.62 7.44
CA HIS A 267 -15.23 12.79 8.52
C HIS A 267 -14.84 11.98 9.76
N ALA A 268 -14.37 10.74 9.58
CA ALA A 268 -13.86 9.92 10.67
C ALA A 268 -12.56 10.50 11.26
N ALA A 269 -11.65 10.98 10.43
CA ALA A 269 -10.41 11.57 10.88
C ALA A 269 -10.63 12.88 11.66
N VAL A 270 -11.56 13.73 11.23
CA VAL A 270 -11.98 14.95 11.96
C VAL A 270 -12.54 14.62 13.35
N ARG A 271 -13.33 13.55 13.49
CA ARG A 271 -13.77 13.09 14.81
C ARG A 271 -12.58 12.71 15.70
N ARG A 272 -11.61 11.94 15.17
CA ARG A 272 -10.39 11.58 15.91
C ARG A 272 -9.57 12.80 16.31
N VAL A 273 -9.47 13.82 15.46
CA VAL A 273 -8.80 15.09 15.80
C VAL A 273 -9.45 15.74 17.02
N ARG A 274 -10.78 15.87 17.00
CA ARG A 274 -11.55 16.47 18.11
C ARG A 274 -11.44 15.64 19.39
N ASP A 275 -11.53 14.32 19.28
CA ASP A 275 -11.41 13.39 20.42
C ASP A 275 -10.00 13.41 21.04
N ALA A 276 -8.96 13.66 20.24
CA ALA A 276 -7.58 13.81 20.69
C ALA A 276 -7.26 15.20 21.25
N GLY A 277 -8.23 16.10 21.35
CA GLY A 277 -8.07 17.45 21.90
C GLY A 277 -7.65 18.52 20.89
N GLY A 278 -7.61 18.20 19.61
CA GLY A 278 -7.36 19.15 18.52
C GLY A 278 -8.62 19.90 18.08
N ARG A 279 -8.44 20.84 17.16
CA ARG A 279 -9.51 21.59 16.50
C ARG A 279 -9.62 21.16 15.05
N ALA A 280 -10.83 21.07 14.52
CA ALA A 280 -11.05 20.75 13.11
C ALA A 280 -12.32 21.43 12.61
N GLU A 281 -12.24 22.02 11.43
CA GLU A 281 -13.38 22.54 10.69
C GLU A 281 -14.31 21.41 10.22
N GLU A 282 -15.50 21.76 9.77
CA GLU A 282 -16.38 20.80 9.10
C GLU A 282 -15.81 20.43 7.72
N PRO A 283 -15.78 19.13 7.37
CA PRO A 283 -15.33 18.71 6.05
C PRO A 283 -16.17 19.33 4.93
N HIS A 284 -15.50 19.81 3.89
CA HIS A 284 -16.14 20.38 2.71
C HIS A 284 -15.50 19.83 1.44
N ALA A 285 -16.27 19.84 0.34
CA ALA A 285 -15.82 19.31 -0.94
C ALA A 285 -15.09 20.40 -1.74
N GLU A 286 -13.91 20.05 -2.23
CA GLU A 286 -13.11 20.83 -3.16
C GLU A 286 -12.88 20.02 -4.45
N GLU A 287 -12.34 20.65 -5.49
CA GLU A 287 -12.05 19.99 -6.79
C GLU A 287 -11.11 18.77 -6.63
N TYR A 288 -10.21 18.83 -5.65
CA TYR A 288 -9.18 17.81 -5.41
C TYR A 288 -9.53 16.80 -4.31
N GLY A 289 -10.71 16.91 -3.68
CA GLY A 289 -11.18 15.95 -2.68
C GLY A 289 -12.00 16.60 -1.57
N VAL A 290 -12.49 15.78 -0.64
CA VAL A 290 -13.06 16.27 0.62
C VAL A 290 -11.91 16.66 1.53
N VAL A 291 -11.95 17.87 2.10
CA VAL A 291 -10.87 18.44 2.91
C VAL A 291 -11.41 19.04 4.22
N ALA A 292 -10.57 19.07 5.26
CA ALA A 292 -10.82 19.79 6.49
C ALA A 292 -9.53 20.40 7.06
N MET A 293 -9.57 21.68 7.43
CA MET A 293 -8.50 22.34 8.17
C MET A 293 -8.53 21.92 9.64
N CYS A 294 -7.36 21.65 10.20
CA CYS A 294 -7.19 21.12 11.53
C CYS A 294 -6.04 21.82 12.26
N ALA A 295 -6.07 21.76 13.59
CA ALA A 295 -4.95 22.05 14.45
C ALA A 295 -4.83 20.96 15.52
N ASP A 296 -3.61 20.57 15.87
CA ASP A 296 -3.38 19.63 16.98
C ASP A 296 -3.63 20.29 18.35
N ASP A 297 -3.39 19.54 19.42
CA ASP A 297 -3.56 19.99 20.80
C ASP A 297 -2.45 20.96 21.28
N GLN A 298 -1.52 21.31 20.39
CA GLN A 298 -0.39 22.23 20.61
C GLN A 298 -0.40 23.43 19.66
N GLY A 299 -1.34 23.47 18.72
CA GLY A 299 -1.53 24.57 17.76
C GLY A 299 -0.83 24.37 16.41
N LEU A 300 -0.32 23.17 16.09
CA LEU A 300 0.20 22.86 14.77
C LEU A 300 -0.96 22.77 13.78
N GLU A 301 -0.96 23.62 12.76
CA GLU A 301 -1.98 23.62 11.71
C GLU A 301 -1.65 22.62 10.59
N PHE A 302 -2.66 21.87 10.13
CA PHE A 302 -2.56 20.89 9.05
C PHE A 302 -3.90 20.67 8.36
N ALA A 303 -3.90 19.99 7.22
CA ALA A 303 -5.12 19.53 6.55
C ALA A 303 -5.29 18.01 6.62
N LEU A 304 -6.53 17.57 6.61
CA LEU A 304 -6.91 16.20 6.27
C LEU A 304 -7.64 16.22 4.95
N TYR A 305 -7.30 15.31 4.04
CA TYR A 305 -8.02 15.20 2.77
C TYR A 305 -8.14 13.75 2.29
N GLU A 306 -9.22 13.48 1.55
CA GLU A 306 -9.42 12.21 0.85
C GLU A 306 -8.84 12.31 -0.57
N PRO A 307 -7.69 11.66 -0.85
CA PRO A 307 -7.09 11.73 -2.18
C PRO A 307 -7.98 11.09 -3.24
N SER A 308 -8.12 11.75 -4.39
CA SER A 308 -8.74 11.15 -5.56
C SER A 308 -7.93 9.91 -6.02
N ARG A 309 -8.60 8.93 -6.67
CA ARG A 309 -8.06 7.58 -6.94
C ARG A 309 -6.77 7.53 -7.82
N SER A 310 -6.28 8.66 -8.29
CA SER A 310 -5.19 8.82 -9.26
C SER A 310 -3.88 9.40 -8.72
N THR A 311 -3.77 9.77 -7.44
CA THR A 311 -2.53 10.38 -6.92
C THR A 311 -1.40 9.35 -6.80
N PRO A 312 -0.33 9.43 -7.63
CA PRO A 312 0.81 8.53 -7.54
C PRO A 312 1.74 8.96 -6.39
N ALA A 313 2.37 7.99 -5.73
CA ALA A 313 3.53 8.24 -4.88
C ALA A 313 4.81 8.13 -5.72
N PRO A 314 5.78 9.05 -5.50
CA PRO A 314 7.06 9.00 -6.18
C PRO A 314 7.84 7.78 -5.70
N THR A 315 8.55 7.15 -6.63
CA THR A 315 9.34 5.93 -6.42
C THR A 315 10.85 6.18 -6.46
N GLU A 316 11.26 7.44 -6.65
CA GLU A 316 12.66 7.85 -6.82
C GLU A 316 13.13 8.68 -5.63
N SER A 317 14.45 8.75 -5.44
CA SER A 317 15.06 9.70 -4.51
C SER A 317 14.62 11.14 -4.84
N PRO A 318 14.46 12.01 -3.83
CA PRO A 318 14.07 13.40 -4.04
C PRO A 318 15.02 14.10 -5.03
N ARG A 319 14.44 14.72 -6.06
CA ARG A 319 15.20 15.52 -7.04
C ARG A 319 15.48 16.93 -6.51
N HIS A 320 16.33 17.68 -7.20
CA HIS A 320 16.53 19.10 -6.93
C HIS A 320 15.19 19.84 -6.71
N GLY A 321 15.10 20.60 -5.63
CA GLY A 321 13.93 21.38 -5.27
C GLY A 321 12.79 20.58 -4.64
N GLU A 322 12.92 19.26 -4.49
CA GLU A 322 11.95 18.40 -3.79
C GLU A 322 12.31 18.22 -2.31
N ILE A 323 11.31 17.89 -1.50
CA ILE A 323 11.51 17.65 -0.07
C ILE A 323 12.17 16.28 0.11
N SER A 324 13.32 16.26 0.82
CA SER A 324 14.03 15.04 1.20
C SER A 324 13.81 14.61 2.64
N TYR A 325 13.50 15.55 3.52
CA TYR A 325 13.21 15.29 4.93
C TYR A 325 12.24 16.34 5.47
N LEU A 326 11.35 15.96 6.40
CA LEU A 326 10.50 16.91 7.14
C LEU A 326 10.75 16.79 8.63
N THR A 327 11.03 17.91 9.30
CA THR A 327 11.17 17.97 10.75
C THR A 327 10.00 18.71 11.37
N PHE A 328 9.25 18.05 12.24
CA PHE A 328 8.26 18.68 13.11
C PHE A 328 8.92 19.10 14.42
N GLU A 329 9.16 20.38 14.59
CA GLU A 329 9.60 20.98 15.84
C GLU A 329 8.37 21.33 16.67
N VAL A 330 8.24 20.79 17.88
CA VAL A 330 7.03 20.94 18.70
C VAL A 330 7.35 21.21 20.18
N PRO A 331 6.40 21.78 20.95
CA PRO A 331 6.60 21.97 22.38
C PRO A 331 6.81 20.67 23.16
N ASP A 332 5.94 19.68 22.95
CA ASP A 332 5.96 18.40 23.63
C ASP A 332 5.85 17.26 22.62
N SER A 333 6.94 16.50 22.48
CA SER A 333 7.00 15.37 21.56
C SER A 333 6.08 14.22 22.00
N ALA A 334 5.89 14.00 23.30
CA ALA A 334 5.04 12.91 23.79
C ALA A 334 3.58 13.16 23.45
N ARG A 335 3.12 14.42 23.60
CA ARG A 335 1.79 14.84 23.19
C ARG A 335 1.59 14.73 21.68
N PHE A 336 2.53 15.22 20.89
CA PHE A 336 2.47 15.09 19.43
C PHE A 336 2.38 13.61 19.01
N ARG A 337 3.22 12.74 19.57
CA ARG A 337 3.20 11.32 19.24
C ARG A 337 1.86 10.68 19.59
N ALA A 338 1.31 10.97 20.77
CA ALA A 338 0.00 10.46 21.17
C ALA A 338 -1.11 10.96 20.22
N PHE A 339 -1.08 12.23 19.85
CA PHE A 339 -2.05 12.83 18.94
C PHE A 339 -2.01 12.18 17.55
N PHE A 340 -0.86 12.18 16.88
CA PHE A 340 -0.74 11.66 15.52
C PHE A 340 -0.81 10.13 15.42
N ALA A 341 -0.44 9.40 16.48
CA ALA A 341 -0.73 7.98 16.58
C ALA A 341 -2.25 7.71 16.59
N SER A 342 -3.01 8.50 17.37
CA SER A 342 -4.47 8.36 17.44
C SER A 342 -5.18 8.81 16.15
N VAL A 343 -4.74 9.92 15.55
CA VAL A 343 -5.43 10.53 14.40
C VAL A 343 -5.09 9.84 13.09
N LEU A 344 -3.79 9.59 12.83
CA LEU A 344 -3.28 9.09 11.56
C LEU A 344 -2.83 7.63 11.61
N GLY A 345 -2.68 7.05 12.81
CA GLY A 345 -2.12 5.71 12.96
C GLY A 345 -0.60 5.67 12.86
N TRP A 346 0.08 6.81 13.06
CA TRP A 346 1.54 6.84 13.01
C TRP A 346 2.16 6.07 14.17
N GLU A 347 3.18 5.30 13.84
CA GLU A 347 4.12 4.69 14.77
C GLU A 347 5.36 5.57 14.89
N PHE A 348 6.07 5.49 16.02
CA PHE A 348 7.25 6.31 16.26
C PHE A 348 8.42 5.49 16.74
N VAL A 349 9.55 5.64 16.07
CA VAL A 349 10.83 5.05 16.47
C VAL A 349 11.77 6.15 16.96
N ARG A 350 12.57 5.84 17.98
CA ARG A 350 13.48 6.83 18.57
C ARG A 350 14.60 7.17 17.60
N GLY A 351 14.79 8.47 17.38
CA GLY A 351 15.84 9.02 16.53
C GLY A 351 17.18 9.16 17.25
N ARG A 352 18.11 9.86 16.59
CA ARG A 352 19.50 10.04 17.06
C ARG A 352 19.73 11.34 17.83
N VAL A 353 18.81 12.30 17.73
CA VAL A 353 18.88 13.59 18.43
C VAL A 353 18.11 13.54 19.75
N GLU A 354 18.41 14.47 20.66
CA GLU A 354 17.71 14.58 21.94
C GLU A 354 16.22 14.83 21.70
N ASP A 355 15.39 13.96 22.29
CA ASP A 355 13.95 13.90 22.06
C ASP A 355 13.53 13.85 20.59
N GLY A 356 14.38 13.28 19.74
CA GLY A 356 14.10 13.04 18.33
C GLY A 356 13.37 11.73 18.08
N TRP A 357 12.40 11.75 17.17
CA TRP A 357 11.63 10.58 16.77
C TRP A 357 11.37 10.59 15.26
N GLU A 358 11.22 9.41 14.67
CA GLU A 358 10.86 9.22 13.26
C GLU A 358 9.48 8.57 13.19
N ALA A 359 8.61 9.11 12.34
CA ALA A 359 7.26 8.61 12.14
C ALA A 359 7.20 7.53 11.04
N ARG A 360 6.41 6.49 11.28
CA ARG A 360 6.22 5.32 10.40
C ARG A 360 4.75 4.96 10.24
N ILE A 361 4.44 4.31 9.12
CA ILE A 361 3.15 3.68 8.83
C ILE A 361 3.46 2.24 8.42
N ASP A 362 2.89 1.28 9.15
CA ASP A 362 3.10 -0.16 8.95
C ASP A 362 4.59 -0.55 8.93
N GLY A 363 5.38 0.00 9.85
CA GLY A 363 6.83 -0.24 9.93
C GLY A 363 7.68 0.47 8.89
N GLU A 364 7.11 1.16 7.90
CA GLU A 364 7.83 1.91 6.86
C GLU A 364 7.80 3.42 7.10
N PRO A 365 8.84 4.20 6.73
CA PRO A 365 8.85 5.66 6.91
C PRO A 365 7.62 6.34 6.30
N VAL A 366 7.06 7.34 6.99
CA VAL A 366 6.06 8.24 6.39
C VAL A 366 6.68 8.95 5.18
N ARG A 367 5.87 9.21 4.14
CA ARG A 367 6.32 9.96 2.95
C ARG A 367 7.04 11.27 3.34
N TYR A 368 8.15 11.53 2.66
CA TYR A 368 9.15 12.58 2.94
C TYR A 368 10.07 12.36 4.13
N MET A 369 10.11 11.15 4.71
CA MET A 369 10.94 10.83 5.88
C MET A 369 10.69 11.82 7.02
N VAL A 370 9.62 11.59 7.76
CA VAL A 370 9.16 12.52 8.79
C VAL A 370 9.88 12.28 10.12
N GLY A 371 10.64 13.28 10.56
CA GLY A 371 11.18 13.41 11.91
C GLY A 371 10.42 14.40 12.77
N MET A 372 10.60 14.31 14.07
CA MET A 372 10.07 15.28 15.02
C MET A 372 10.96 15.43 16.25
N GLN A 373 10.92 16.61 16.87
CA GLN A 373 11.69 16.94 18.07
C GLN A 373 10.88 17.85 19.01
N GLY A 374 10.91 17.55 20.31
CA GLY A 374 10.27 18.33 21.37
C GLY A 374 11.13 19.51 21.87
N GLY A 375 10.55 20.37 22.70
CA GLY A 375 11.27 21.47 23.37
C GLY A 375 11.24 22.82 22.63
N HIS A 376 10.41 22.95 21.58
CA HIS A 376 10.30 24.19 20.80
C HIS A 376 9.12 25.05 21.28
N PRO A 377 9.24 26.39 21.32
CA PRO A 377 8.21 27.25 21.90
C PRO A 377 6.89 27.26 21.10
N LEU A 378 6.98 27.03 19.79
CA LEU A 378 5.85 26.98 18.87
C LEU A 378 6.02 25.76 17.95
N PRO A 379 4.92 25.10 17.56
CA PRO A 379 4.97 24.07 16.55
C PRO A 379 5.44 24.67 15.21
N THR A 380 6.35 24.00 14.51
CA THR A 380 6.81 24.41 13.17
C THR A 380 7.28 23.18 12.40
N VAL A 381 6.82 23.05 11.15
CA VAL A 381 7.39 22.10 10.20
C VAL A 381 8.52 22.78 9.42
N VAL A 382 9.70 22.18 9.44
CA VAL A 382 10.91 22.66 8.77
C VAL A 382 11.34 21.63 7.71
N PRO A 383 11.20 21.94 6.40
CA PRO A 383 11.61 21.04 5.34
C PRO A 383 13.11 21.06 5.10
N MET A 384 13.63 19.93 4.64
CA MET A 384 14.89 19.86 3.91
C MET A 384 14.60 19.68 2.43
N TYR A 385 15.11 20.59 1.60
CA TYR A 385 15.03 20.47 0.14
C TYR A 385 16.32 19.85 -0.40
N ALA A 386 16.18 18.85 -1.27
CA ALA A 386 17.29 18.29 -2.01
C ALA A 386 17.82 19.31 -3.02
N VAL A 387 19.14 19.44 -3.12
CA VAL A 387 19.83 20.28 -4.10
C VAL A 387 20.99 19.52 -4.71
N ASP A 388 21.24 19.76 -6.01
CA ASP A 388 22.34 19.12 -6.72
C ASP A 388 23.71 19.62 -6.26
N ASP A 389 23.79 20.91 -5.91
CA ASP A 389 25.00 21.59 -5.44
C ASP A 389 24.65 22.55 -4.29
N ILE A 390 25.07 22.18 -3.08
CA ILE A 390 24.73 22.92 -1.86
C ILE A 390 25.46 24.27 -1.77
N ASP A 391 26.67 24.39 -2.31
CA ASP A 391 27.44 25.64 -2.25
C ASP A 391 26.79 26.70 -3.15
N VAL A 392 26.36 26.30 -4.35
CA VAL A 392 25.59 27.16 -5.26
C VAL A 392 24.26 27.55 -4.62
N ALA A 393 23.51 26.59 -4.07
CA ALA A 393 22.20 26.87 -3.47
C ALA A 393 22.31 27.81 -2.25
N VAL A 394 23.30 27.63 -1.37
CA VAL A 394 23.59 28.55 -0.25
C VAL A 394 23.95 29.95 -0.76
N GLY A 395 24.75 30.04 -1.83
CA GLY A 395 25.02 31.30 -2.50
C GLY A 395 23.74 32.00 -2.98
N ASN A 396 22.83 31.25 -3.60
CA ASN A 396 21.54 31.76 -4.06
C ASN A 396 20.64 32.23 -2.91
N VAL A 397 20.60 31.51 -1.78
CA VAL A 397 19.85 31.93 -0.58
C VAL A 397 20.32 33.32 -0.12
N ARG A 398 21.62 33.50 0.02
CA ARG A 398 22.22 34.77 0.46
C ARG A 398 21.97 35.89 -0.56
N ALA A 399 22.08 35.59 -1.86
CA ALA A 399 21.82 36.55 -2.93
C ALA A 399 20.35 36.99 -3.01
N ALA A 400 19.43 36.09 -2.68
CA ALA A 400 17.99 36.36 -2.64
C ALA A 400 17.52 37.06 -1.34
N GLY A 401 18.44 37.39 -0.42
CA GLY A 401 18.14 38.11 0.82
C GLY A 401 17.81 37.24 2.02
N GLY A 402 17.94 35.91 1.90
CA GLY A 402 17.80 34.97 3.00
C GLY A 402 19.09 34.80 3.81
N THR A 403 19.03 33.97 4.85
CA THR A 403 20.20 33.59 5.66
C THR A 403 20.53 32.11 5.47
N ALA A 404 21.82 31.76 5.54
CA ALA A 404 22.25 30.37 5.43
C ALA A 404 23.54 30.15 6.23
N THR A 405 23.60 29.05 6.98
CA THR A 405 24.86 28.59 7.60
C THR A 405 25.82 28.10 6.52
N GLU A 406 27.10 28.01 6.86
CA GLU A 406 28.05 27.31 5.98
C GLU A 406 27.62 25.84 5.84
N PRO A 407 27.76 25.24 4.64
CA PRO A 407 27.51 23.82 4.44
C PRO A 407 28.37 22.95 5.36
N GLU A 408 27.73 22.01 6.06
CA GLU A 408 28.38 21.08 6.97
C GLU A 408 28.17 19.63 6.51
N ARG A 409 29.20 18.79 6.71
CA ARG A 409 29.13 17.36 6.43
C ARG A 409 28.41 16.64 7.57
N MET A 410 27.24 16.10 7.27
CA MET A 410 26.45 15.25 8.15
C MET A 410 26.57 13.76 7.76
N PRO A 411 26.17 12.82 8.63
CA PRO A 411 26.18 11.38 8.30
C PRO A 411 25.31 10.99 7.10
N TYR A 412 24.37 11.85 6.70
CA TYR A 412 23.40 11.62 5.63
C TYR A 412 23.62 12.51 4.40
N GLY A 413 24.73 13.26 4.33
CA GLY A 413 25.03 14.16 3.21
C GLY A 413 25.59 15.50 3.67
N MET A 414 25.69 16.46 2.76
CA MET A 414 25.92 17.86 3.14
C MET A 414 24.60 18.51 3.53
N SER A 415 24.64 19.42 4.51
CA SER A 415 23.47 20.19 4.92
C SER A 415 23.81 21.64 5.27
N SER A 416 22.86 22.54 5.05
CA SER A 416 22.92 23.93 5.50
C SER A 416 21.55 24.33 6.03
N TYR A 417 21.52 25.03 7.16
CA TYR A 417 20.31 25.60 7.73
C TYR A 417 20.08 26.99 7.15
N CYS A 418 18.86 27.25 6.70
CA CYS A 418 18.51 28.45 5.97
C CYS A 418 17.22 29.10 6.48
N SER A 419 17.08 30.39 6.19
CA SER A 419 15.82 31.11 6.21
C SER A 419 15.62 31.88 4.93
N ASP A 420 14.38 32.02 4.46
CA ASP A 420 14.08 32.93 3.35
C ASP A 420 14.14 34.40 3.80
N ASP A 421 13.88 35.32 2.87
CA ASP A 421 13.86 36.77 3.11
C ASP A 421 12.66 37.23 3.98
N GLN A 422 11.88 36.28 4.48
CA GLN A 422 10.71 36.45 5.35
C GLN A 422 10.79 35.54 6.59
N ASP A 423 11.97 35.01 6.90
CA ASP A 423 12.31 34.10 7.99
C ASP A 423 11.51 32.77 8.01
N VAL A 424 11.02 32.28 6.86
CA VAL A 424 10.56 30.88 6.75
C VAL A 424 11.79 29.98 6.80
N ARG A 425 11.79 29.01 7.72
CA ARG A 425 12.94 28.15 7.99
C ARG A 425 12.93 26.91 7.12
N PHE A 426 14.10 26.51 6.61
CA PHE A 426 14.30 25.27 5.87
C PHE A 426 15.76 24.83 5.94
N TYR A 427 16.05 23.61 5.50
CA TYR A 427 17.38 23.10 5.25
C TYR A 427 17.59 22.87 3.76
N LEU A 428 18.84 22.98 3.32
CA LEU A 428 19.31 22.42 2.06
C LEU A 428 20.05 21.11 2.35
N GLY A 429 19.83 20.09 1.51
CA GLY A 429 20.47 18.79 1.62
C GLY A 429 21.04 18.34 0.28
N GLN A 430 22.29 17.89 0.28
CA GLN A 430 22.92 17.24 -0.89
C GLN A 430 23.38 15.84 -0.46
N HIS A 431 22.79 14.83 -1.08
CA HIS A 431 22.91 13.41 -0.69
C HIS A 431 23.89 12.65 -1.56
#